data_AF-A0A9Q3GKX2-F1
#
_entry.id   AF-A0A9Q3GKX2-F1
#
_cell.length_a   1.000
_cell.length_b   1.000
_cell.length_c   1.000
_cell.angle_alpha   90.00
_cell.angle_beta   90.00
_cell.angle_gamma   90.00
#
_symmetry.space_group_name_H-M   'P 1'
#
loop_
_entity.id
_entity.type
_entity.pdbx_description
1 polymer ?
#
loop_
_entity_poly.entity_id
_entity_poly.type
_entity_poly.pdbx_seq_one_letter_code
_entity_poly.pdbx_strand_id
1 'polypeptide(L)'
;MKEPDLFVGTQPFKVRSFIQNCQPIFHKNKSNSAEDRKKFLYSASFLIGRAAKWIEPYLSNLTNQEPEYLLNTCALFEYQLFTLFGAQNEVRKHGADLDALRIKEGGHVSLYIADFRSLVS
;
A
#
# COMPACT_ATOMS: atom_id res chain seq x y z
N MET A 1 10.57 -1.24 -15.77
CA MET A 1 9.93 -1.06 -14.45
C MET A 1 8.69 -1.94 -14.46
N LYS A 2 8.47 -2.81 -13.47
CA LYS A 2 7.28 -3.66 -13.45
C LYS A 2 6.07 -2.82 -13.03
N GLU A 3 4.97 -2.94 -13.75
CA GLU A 3 3.71 -2.27 -13.38
C GLU A 3 3.09 -2.95 -12.15
N PRO A 4 2.42 -2.21 -11.26
CA PRO A 4 1.67 -2.80 -10.16
C PRO A 4 0.58 -3.75 -10.65
N ASP A 5 0.31 -4.78 -9.87
CA ASP A 5 -0.87 -5.62 -10.09
C ASP A 5 -2.15 -4.84 -9.76
N LEU A 6 -3.26 -5.17 -10.44
CA LEU A 6 -4.55 -4.55 -10.19
C LEU A 6 -5.07 -4.87 -8.77
N PHE A 7 -5.61 -3.85 -8.09
CA PHE A 7 -6.13 -3.99 -6.74
C PHE A 7 -7.65 -3.77 -6.68
N VAL A 8 -8.37 -4.83 -6.32
CA VAL A 8 -9.85 -4.86 -6.30
C VAL A 8 -10.45 -4.24 -5.02
N GLY A 9 -9.69 -4.21 -3.92
CA GLY A 9 -10.20 -3.78 -2.61
C GLY A 9 -11.03 -4.84 -1.86
N THR A 10 -10.92 -6.12 -2.23
CA THR A 10 -11.61 -7.24 -1.54
C THR A 10 -10.65 -8.19 -0.82
N GLN A 11 -9.34 -8.03 -1.03
CA GLN A 11 -8.31 -8.93 -0.50
C GLN A 11 -7.39 -8.13 0.44
N PRO A 12 -7.65 -8.12 1.75
CA PRO A 12 -6.98 -7.18 2.65
C PRO A 12 -5.47 -7.35 2.74
N PHE A 13 -4.99 -8.59 2.67
CA PHE A 13 -3.57 -8.93 2.69
C PHE A 13 -2.80 -8.45 1.45
N LYS A 14 -3.50 -8.07 0.35
CA LYS A 14 -2.84 -7.57 -0.87
C LYS A 14 -2.56 -6.07 -0.85
N VAL A 15 -3.14 -5.31 0.08
CA VAL A 15 -3.00 -3.85 0.11
C VAL A 15 -1.54 -3.43 0.29
N ARG A 16 -0.80 -4.16 1.14
CA ARG A 16 0.63 -3.90 1.41
C ARG A 16 1.47 -4.16 0.17
N SER A 17 1.27 -5.31 -0.48
CA SER A 17 1.97 -5.64 -1.73
C SER A 17 1.66 -4.64 -2.84
N PHE A 18 0.40 -4.18 -2.93
CA PHE A 18 0.02 -3.13 -3.86
C PHE A 18 0.79 -1.82 -3.62
N ILE A 19 0.78 -1.32 -2.37
CA ILE A 19 1.51 -0.09 -2.00
C ILE A 19 3.02 -0.24 -2.30
N GLN A 20 3.63 -1.36 -1.92
CA GLN A 20 5.04 -1.65 -2.19
C GLN A 20 5.35 -1.66 -3.69
N ASN A 21 4.45 -2.19 -4.53
CA ASN A 21 4.63 -2.18 -5.98
C ASN A 21 4.54 -0.77 -6.58
N CYS A 22 3.87 0.18 -5.91
CA CYS A 22 3.84 1.59 -6.31
C CYS A 22 5.09 2.38 -5.87
N GLN A 23 5.80 1.96 -4.81
CA GLN A 23 6.96 2.67 -4.25
C GLN A 23 8.15 2.95 -5.19
N PRO A 24 8.50 2.08 -6.17
CA PRO A 24 9.59 2.36 -7.11
C PRO A 24 9.40 3.65 -7.91
N ILE A 25 8.15 4.09 -8.06
CA ILE A 25 7.76 5.34 -8.73
C ILE A 25 7.88 6.52 -7.77
N PHE A 26 7.68 6.27 -6.48
CA PHE A 26 7.67 7.27 -5.44
C PHE A 26 9.07 7.73 -5.02
N HIS A 27 10.07 6.84 -5.14
CA HIS A 27 11.45 7.08 -4.69
C HIS A 27 12.32 7.92 -5.63
N LYS A 28 11.90 8.16 -6.88
CA LYS A 28 12.75 8.87 -7.87
C LYS A 28 12.77 10.38 -7.72
N ASN A 29 11.81 11.00 -7.03
CA ASN A 29 11.66 12.46 -6.97
C ASN A 29 11.48 12.96 -5.53
N LYS A 30 12.16 14.08 -5.20
CA LYS A 30 11.88 14.86 -3.98
C LYS A 30 10.38 15.20 -3.97
N SER A 31 9.68 14.76 -2.92
CA SER A 31 8.22 14.93 -2.80
C SER A 31 7.88 16.43 -2.80
N ASN A 32 7.01 16.81 -3.73
CA ASN A 32 6.28 18.08 -3.76
C ASN A 32 4.83 17.77 -4.19
N SER A 33 3.90 18.70 -3.98
CA SER A 33 2.46 18.47 -4.24
C SER A 33 2.17 18.01 -5.69
N ALA A 34 2.89 18.53 -6.68
CA ALA A 34 2.71 18.14 -8.08
C ALA A 34 3.17 16.70 -8.36
N GLU A 35 4.29 16.29 -7.76
CA GLU A 35 4.78 14.91 -7.84
C GLU A 35 3.86 13.95 -7.06
N ASP A 36 3.43 14.32 -5.87
CA ASP A 36 2.51 13.51 -5.06
C ASP A 36 1.15 13.31 -5.76
N ARG A 37 0.66 14.32 -6.50
CA ARG A 37 -0.52 14.17 -7.37
C ARG A 37 -0.28 13.15 -8.49
N LYS A 38 0.88 13.15 -9.15
CA LYS A 38 1.20 12.14 -10.19
C LYS A 38 1.27 10.73 -9.60
N LYS A 39 1.87 10.61 -8.41
CA LYS A 39 1.98 9.36 -7.66
C LYS A 39 0.61 8.80 -7.29
N PHE A 40 -0.28 9.66 -6.81
CA PHE A 40 -1.67 9.33 -6.55
C PHE A 40 -2.38 8.85 -7.82
N LEU A 41 -2.35 9.65 -8.89
CA LEU A 41 -3.06 9.33 -10.14
C LEU A 41 -2.55 8.01 -10.76
N TYR A 42 -1.24 7.80 -10.73
CA TYR A 42 -0.64 6.55 -11.19
C TYR A 42 -1.15 5.37 -10.36
N SER A 43 -1.17 5.49 -9.03
CA SER A 43 -1.63 4.39 -8.18
C SER A 43 -3.13 4.14 -8.33
N ALA A 44 -3.92 5.20 -8.46
CA ALA A 44 -5.36 5.14 -8.67
C ALA A 44 -5.73 4.41 -9.97
N SER A 45 -4.91 4.46 -11.02
CA SER A 45 -5.22 3.76 -12.28
C SER A 45 -5.17 2.23 -12.18
N PHE A 46 -4.55 1.68 -11.14
CA PHE A 46 -4.51 0.24 -10.87
C PHE A 46 -5.59 -0.21 -9.88
N LEU A 47 -6.39 0.73 -9.35
CA LEU A 47 -7.53 0.42 -8.51
C LEU A 47 -8.70 -0.01 -9.40
N ILE A 48 -9.29 -1.16 -9.08
CA ILE A 48 -10.48 -1.69 -9.77
C ILE A 48 -11.54 -2.10 -8.74
N GLY A 49 -12.75 -2.43 -9.19
CA GLY A 49 -13.80 -2.96 -8.34
C GLY A 49 -14.17 -2.03 -7.18
N ARG A 50 -14.07 -2.53 -5.93
CA ARG A 50 -14.44 -1.76 -4.74
C ARG A 50 -13.47 -0.61 -4.47
N ALA A 51 -12.18 -0.82 -4.72
CA ALA A 51 -11.18 0.23 -4.56
C ALA A 51 -11.40 1.38 -5.56
N ALA A 52 -11.78 1.06 -6.80
CA ALA A 52 -12.14 2.08 -7.80
C ALA A 52 -13.36 2.91 -7.38
N LYS A 53 -14.42 2.27 -6.88
CA LYS A 53 -15.62 2.99 -6.38
C LYS A 53 -15.30 3.95 -5.24
N TRP A 54 -14.34 3.59 -4.38
CA TRP A 54 -13.91 4.46 -3.30
C TRP A 54 -13.14 5.69 -3.81
N ILE A 55 -12.30 5.53 -4.84
CA ILE A 55 -11.46 6.63 -5.34
C ILE A 55 -12.17 7.55 -6.34
N GLU A 56 -13.26 7.08 -6.96
CA GLU A 56 -14.01 7.77 -8.01
C GLU A 56 -14.44 9.22 -7.65
N PRO A 57 -14.94 9.53 -6.43
CA PRO A 57 -15.28 10.90 -6.06
C PRO A 57 -14.07 11.84 -6.13
N TYR A 58 -12.90 11.35 -5.70
CA TYR A 58 -11.65 12.11 -5.69
C TYR A 58 -11.11 12.35 -7.11
N LEU A 59 -11.35 11.40 -8.03
CA LEU A 59 -10.99 11.55 -9.44
C LEU A 59 -11.94 12.50 -10.19
N SER A 60 -13.21 12.54 -9.80
CA SER A 60 -14.22 13.38 -10.44
C SER A 60 -14.02 14.87 -10.14
N ASN A 61 -13.38 15.19 -9.00
CA ASN A 61 -13.11 16.55 -8.55
C ASN A 61 -11.74 17.10 -8.97
N LEU A 62 -10.99 16.42 -9.85
CA LEU A 62 -9.63 16.81 -10.26
C LEU A 62 -9.51 18.17 -10.94
N THR A 63 -10.62 18.74 -11.43
CA THR A 63 -10.71 20.05 -12.09
C THR A 63 -10.92 21.20 -11.11
N ASN A 64 -11.34 20.94 -9.87
CA ASN A 64 -11.45 21.99 -8.87
C ASN A 64 -10.05 22.36 -8.35
N GLN A 65 -9.80 23.65 -8.27
CA GLN A 65 -8.49 24.23 -7.94
C GLN A 65 -8.10 24.03 -6.47
N GLU A 66 -9.02 23.56 -5.63
CA GLU A 66 -8.74 23.12 -4.28
C GLU A 66 -8.27 21.67 -4.29
N PRO A 67 -7.04 21.40 -3.84
CA PRO A 67 -6.60 20.04 -3.77
C PRO A 67 -7.28 19.39 -2.56
N GLU A 68 -8.19 18.45 -2.82
CA GLU A 68 -8.67 17.54 -1.79
C GLU A 68 -7.47 17.00 -1.01
N TYR A 69 -7.58 17.01 0.31
CA TYR A 69 -6.52 16.65 1.25
C TYR A 69 -5.80 15.34 0.89
N LEU A 70 -6.51 14.40 0.24
CA LEU A 70 -5.99 13.12 -0.24
C LEU A 70 -5.00 13.23 -1.41
N LEU A 71 -5.14 14.25 -2.26
CA LEU A 71 -4.34 14.48 -3.46
C LEU A 71 -3.01 15.19 -3.18
N ASN A 72 -2.89 15.82 -2.00
CA ASN A 72 -1.73 16.64 -1.63
C ASN A 72 -0.54 15.85 -1.09
N THR A 73 -0.80 14.67 -0.54
CA THR A 73 0.23 13.86 0.12
C THR A 73 0.03 12.39 -0.19
N CYS A 74 1.02 11.79 -0.86
CA CYS A 74 1.00 10.36 -1.18
C CYS A 74 0.88 9.49 0.09
N ALA A 75 1.50 9.92 1.19
CA ALA A 75 1.44 9.25 2.48
C ALA A 75 0.01 9.10 3.02
N LEU A 76 -0.85 10.11 2.80
CA LEU A 76 -2.22 10.05 3.30
C LEU A 76 -3.10 9.12 2.46
N PHE A 77 -2.87 9.08 1.15
CA PHE A 77 -3.48 8.09 0.27
C PHE A 77 -3.11 6.66 0.70
N GLU A 78 -1.84 6.38 0.93
CA GLU A 78 -1.37 5.07 1.41
C GLU A 78 -2.01 4.70 2.76
N TYR A 79 -2.05 5.65 3.70
CA TYR A 79 -2.68 5.47 5.00
C TYR A 79 -4.16 5.14 4.89
N GLN A 80 -4.92 5.87 4.07
CA GLN A 80 -6.36 5.60 3.88
C GLN A 80 -6.60 4.27 3.17
N LEU A 81 -5.79 3.95 2.16
CA LEU A 81 -5.89 2.68 1.45
C LEU A 81 -5.67 1.50 2.41
N PHE A 82 -4.65 1.59 3.27
CA PHE A 82 -4.39 0.57 4.30
C PHE A 82 -5.50 0.52 5.37
N THR A 83 -6.00 1.67 5.81
CA THR A 83 -7.05 1.73 6.85
C THR A 83 -8.37 1.15 6.36
N LEU A 84 -8.75 1.41 5.10
CA LEU A 84 -10.04 1.00 4.55
C LEU A 84 -10.02 -0.42 3.99
N PHE A 85 -8.90 -0.84 3.40
CA PHE A 85 -8.80 -2.12 2.70
C PHE A 85 -7.85 -3.11 3.36
N GLY A 86 -7.02 -2.71 4.32
CA GLY A 86 -6.14 -3.60 5.06
C GLY A 86 -6.88 -4.46 6.07
N ALA A 87 -6.24 -5.54 6.52
CA ALA A 87 -6.85 -6.41 7.52
C ALA A 87 -6.71 -5.76 8.91
N GLN A 88 -7.85 -5.44 9.53
CA GLN A 88 -7.89 -4.80 10.87
C GLN A 88 -7.16 -5.61 11.95
N ASN A 89 -7.04 -6.93 11.76
CA ASN A 89 -6.41 -7.84 12.71
C ASN A 89 -4.93 -8.11 12.40
N GLU A 90 -4.34 -7.47 11.39
CA GLU A 90 -2.94 -7.71 11.01
C GLU A 90 -2.02 -7.47 12.20
N VAL A 91 -2.14 -6.36 12.93
CA VAL A 91 -1.26 -6.07 14.09
C VAL A 91 -1.29 -7.19 15.15
N ARG A 92 -2.48 -7.71 15.48
CA ARG A 92 -2.62 -8.81 16.46
C ARG A 92 -2.11 -10.14 15.91
N LYS A 93 -2.32 -10.39 14.61
CA LYS A 93 -1.84 -11.59 13.93
C LYS A 93 -0.32 -11.59 13.77
N HIS A 94 0.28 -10.44 13.44
CA HIS A 94 1.73 -10.27 13.31
C HIS A 94 2.42 -10.50 14.65
N GLY A 95 1.83 -10.06 15.77
CA GLY A 95 2.34 -10.40 17.11
C GLY A 95 2.36 -11.90 17.37
N ALA A 96 1.25 -12.60 17.12
CA ALA A 96 1.18 -14.05 17.28
C ALA A 96 2.13 -14.81 16.32
N ASP A 97 2.25 -14.35 15.07
CA ASP A 97 3.13 -14.94 14.07
C ASP A 97 4.62 -14.70 14.43
N LEU A 98 4.96 -13.55 15.04
CA LEU A 98 6.29 -13.29 15.61
C LEU A 98 6.60 -14.19 16.80
N ASP A 99 5.66 -14.36 17.73
CA ASP A 99 5.81 -15.26 18.89
C ASP A 99 5.95 -16.74 18.48
N ALA A 100 5.37 -17.10 17.33
CA ALA A 100 5.48 -18.42 16.73
C ALA A 100 6.72 -18.59 15.84
N LEU A 101 7.43 -17.50 15.49
CA LEU A 101 8.56 -17.53 14.56
C LEU A 101 9.77 -18.20 15.21
N ARG A 102 10.22 -19.32 14.65
CA ARG A 102 11.37 -20.08 15.16
C ARG A 102 12.18 -20.63 13.99
N ILE A 103 13.49 -20.69 14.16
CA ILE A 103 14.34 -21.46 13.24
C ILE A 103 14.01 -22.94 13.47
N LYS A 104 13.44 -23.60 12.46
CA LYS A 104 13.18 -25.05 12.50
C LYS A 104 14.50 -25.81 12.52
N GLU A 105 14.50 -27.01 13.09
CA GLU A 105 15.69 -27.88 13.09
C GLU A 105 16.11 -28.19 11.65
N GLY A 106 17.37 -27.90 11.31
CA GLY A 106 17.90 -27.95 9.94
C GLY A 106 17.50 -26.78 9.03
N GLY A 107 16.79 -25.77 9.54
CA GLY A 107 16.37 -24.58 8.80
C GLY A 107 17.49 -23.55 8.61
N HIS A 108 17.45 -22.83 7.49
CA HIS A 108 18.41 -21.77 7.21
C HIS A 108 18.04 -20.45 7.90
N VAL A 109 19.03 -19.80 8.53
CA VAL A 109 18.90 -18.48 9.15
C VAL A 109 18.38 -17.43 8.16
N SER A 110 18.73 -17.55 6.88
CA SER A 110 18.26 -16.63 5.83
C SER A 110 16.74 -16.66 5.64
N LEU A 111 16.10 -17.84 5.77
CA LEU A 111 14.64 -17.98 5.69
C LEU A 111 13.97 -17.32 6.90
N TYR A 112 14.51 -17.57 8.09
CA TYR A 112 14.04 -16.92 9.31
C TYR A 112 14.13 -15.39 9.23
N ILE A 113 15.26 -14.84 8.75
CA ILE A 113 15.44 -13.39 8.59
C ILE A 113 14.44 -12.82 7.57
N ALA A 114 14.19 -13.53 6.47
CA ALA A 114 13.21 -13.10 5.47
C ALA A 114 11.79 -13.06 6.05
N ASP A 115 11.37 -14.12 6.74
CA ASP A 115 10.06 -14.21 7.37
C ASP A 115 9.88 -13.16 8.48
N PHE A 116 10.90 -12.99 9.34
CA PHE A 116 10.90 -11.95 10.38
C PHE A 116 10.72 -10.56 9.79
N ARG A 117 11.50 -10.21 8.74
CA ARG A 117 11.40 -8.89 8.09
C ARG A 117 10.05 -8.64 7.44
N SER A 118 9.42 -9.68 6.90
CA SER A 118 8.05 -9.60 6.37
C SER A 118 7.03 -9.26 7.48
N LEU A 119 7.24 -9.78 8.69
CA LEU A 119 6.35 -9.58 9.84
C LEU A 119 6.57 -8.26 10.60
N VAL A 120 7.72 -7.60 10.46
CA VAL A 120 8.00 -6.31 11.16
C VAL A 120 7.98 -5.09 10.24
N SER A 121 7.87 -5.29 8.92
CA SER A 121 7.67 -4.23 7.92
C SER A 121 6.22 -3.77 7.86
#